data_AF-A0A561UL02-F1
#
_entry.id   AF-A0A561UL02-F1
#
_cell.length_a   1.000
_cell.length_b   1.000
_cell.length_c   1.000
_cell.angle_alpha   90.00
_cell.angle_beta   90.00
_cell.angle_gamma   90.00
#
_symmetry.space_group_name_H-M   'P 1'
#
loop_
_entity.id
_entity.type
_entity.pdbx_description
1 polymer ?
#
loop_
_entity_poly.entity_id
_entity_poly.type
_entity_poly.pdbx_seq_one_letter_code
_entity_poly.pdbx_strand_id
1 'polypeptide(L)'
;MTGADGQLGPVTVQLDCDSRPATFTRLSDALSAARHGLALLSVSSIERRWLQALLESPTAEALASENLRRYGIWVLSYRIGNVEHELTVRPASVVTVESGAGGERVGPTEARVGASELR
;
A
#
# COMPACT_ATOMS: atom_id res chain seq x y z
N MET A 1 -17.34 12.82 25.80
CA MET A 1 -16.26 12.97 24.80
C MET A 1 -16.33 11.77 23.88
N THR A 2 -16.92 11.98 22.71
CA THR A 2 -17.27 10.95 21.72
C THR A 2 -16.01 10.62 20.93
N GLY A 3 -15.31 9.55 21.30
CA GLY A 3 -14.16 9.06 20.55
C GLY A 3 -14.65 8.50 19.22
N ALA A 4 -14.30 9.14 18.11
CA ALA A 4 -14.55 8.63 16.78
C ALA A 4 -14.10 7.16 16.70
N ASP A 5 -15.00 6.28 16.26
CA ASP A 5 -14.69 4.91 15.88
C ASP A 5 -13.37 4.90 15.10
N GLY A 6 -12.31 4.41 15.75
CA GLY A 6 -10.90 4.56 15.36
C GLY A 6 -10.53 3.72 14.14
N GLN A 7 -11.30 3.84 13.06
CA GLN A 7 -11.04 3.13 11.83
C GLN A 7 -9.73 3.67 11.24
N LEU A 8 -8.75 2.79 11.08
CA LEU A 8 -7.52 3.12 10.38
C LEU A 8 -7.89 3.50 8.94
N GLY A 9 -7.34 4.62 8.47
CA GLY A 9 -7.43 5.00 7.06
C GLY A 9 -6.69 3.99 6.15
N PRO A 10 -6.54 4.30 4.85
CA PRO A 10 -5.77 3.46 3.95
C PRO A 10 -4.37 3.19 4.51
N VAL A 11 -3.84 2.00 4.23
CA VAL A 11 -2.52 1.55 4.70
C VAL A 11 -1.65 1.17 3.52
N THR A 12 -0.34 1.35 3.65
CA THR A 12 0.64 0.84 2.69
C THR A 12 1.36 -0.36 3.25
N VAL A 13 1.57 -1.39 2.42
CA VAL A 13 2.41 -2.56 2.69
C VAL A 13 3.63 -2.50 1.79
N GLN A 14 4.80 -2.75 2.36
CA GLN A 14 6.07 -2.78 1.65
C GLN A 14 6.84 -4.05 2.04
N LEU A 15 7.29 -4.82 1.05
CA LEU A 15 8.05 -6.07 1.22
C LEU A 15 9.51 -5.77 0.93
N ASP A 16 10.30 -5.48 1.95
CA ASP A 16 11.67 -4.97 1.86
C ASP A 16 11.76 -3.48 1.46
N CYS A 17 12.80 -2.80 1.93
CA CYS A 17 12.98 -1.35 1.79
C CYS A 17 13.14 -0.91 0.32
N ASP A 18 13.59 -1.81 -0.56
CA ASP A 18 13.76 -1.54 -1.98
C ASP A 18 12.48 -1.77 -2.82
N SER A 19 11.43 -2.35 -2.23
CA SER A 19 10.18 -2.60 -2.95
C SER A 19 9.27 -1.38 -3.04
N ARG A 20 8.48 -1.30 -4.12
CA ARG A 20 7.43 -0.28 -4.21
C ARG A 20 6.30 -0.61 -3.21
N PRO A 21 5.90 0.34 -2.35
CA PRO A 21 4.79 0.11 -1.42
C PRO A 21 3.46 -0.01 -2.19
N ALA A 22 2.64 -0.98 -1.80
CA ALA A 22 1.27 -1.16 -2.27
C ALA A 22 0.28 -0.57 -1.27
N THR A 23 -0.70 0.19 -1.75
CA THR A 23 -1.70 0.85 -0.89
C THR A 23 -3.02 0.08 -0.91
N PHE A 24 -3.63 -0.09 0.26
CA PHE A 24 -4.88 -0.79 0.45
C PHE A 24 -5.83 0.08 1.28
N THR A 25 -7.10 0.11 0.92
CA THR A 25 -8.13 0.88 1.64
C THR A 25 -8.44 0.28 3.01
N ARG A 26 -8.24 -1.03 3.18
CA ARG A 26 -8.53 -1.76 4.42
C ARG A 26 -7.30 -2.52 4.90
N LEU A 27 -7.13 -2.56 6.22
CA LEU A 27 -6.06 -3.33 6.85
C LEU A 27 -6.19 -4.83 6.56
N SER A 28 -7.40 -5.39 6.59
CA SER A 28 -7.65 -6.79 6.27
C SER A 28 -7.20 -7.20 4.85
N ASP A 29 -7.38 -6.31 3.87
CA ASP A 29 -6.91 -6.51 2.49
C ASP A 29 -5.38 -6.47 2.42
N ALA A 30 -4.76 -5.50 3.11
CA ALA A 30 -3.31 -5.40 3.24
C ALA A 30 -2.68 -6.67 3.87
N LEU A 31 -3.28 -7.18 4.94
CA LEU A 31 -2.82 -8.41 5.60
C LEU A 31 -3.01 -9.63 4.70
N SER A 32 -4.10 -9.68 3.94
CA SER A 32 -4.32 -10.75 2.95
C SER A 32 -3.28 -10.72 1.84
N ALA A 33 -2.98 -9.54 1.30
CA ALA A 33 -1.93 -9.37 0.30
C ALA A 33 -0.54 -9.73 0.86
N ALA A 34 -0.23 -9.33 2.09
CA ALA A 34 1.00 -9.70 2.79
C ALA A 34 1.14 -11.22 2.91
N ARG A 35 0.08 -11.92 3.34
CA ARG A 35 0.06 -13.40 3.42
C ARG A 35 0.34 -14.04 2.05
N HIS A 36 -0.34 -13.57 1.01
CA HIS A 36 -0.13 -14.09 -0.34
C HIS A 36 1.29 -13.84 -0.85
N GLY A 37 1.83 -12.64 -0.65
CA GLY A 37 3.20 -12.30 -1.05
C GLY A 37 4.24 -13.18 -0.34
N LEU A 38 4.12 -13.34 0.98
CA LEU A 38 5.03 -14.17 1.77
C LEU A 38 4.93 -15.66 1.41
N ALA A 39 3.73 -16.14 1.03
CA ALA A 39 3.56 -17.53 0.62
C ALA A 39 4.38 -17.90 -0.63
N LEU A 40 4.63 -16.92 -1.52
CA LEU A 40 5.42 -17.07 -2.74
C LEU A 40 6.93 -17.06 -2.48
N LEU A 41 7.38 -16.63 -1.29
CA LEU A 41 8.80 -16.56 -0.97
C LEU A 41 9.34 -17.95 -0.57
N SER A 42 10.59 -18.20 -0.94
CA SER A 42 11.34 -19.40 -0.55
C SER A 42 11.92 -19.27 0.86
N VAL A 43 11.05 -19.00 1.85
CA VAL A 43 11.41 -18.97 3.27
C VAL A 43 11.53 -20.39 3.84
N SER A 44 12.32 -20.56 4.90
CA SER A 44 12.45 -21.85 5.60
C SER A 44 11.11 -22.29 6.21
N SER A 45 10.95 -23.59 6.48
CA SER A 45 9.73 -24.12 7.09
C SER A 45 9.45 -23.55 8.49
N ILE A 46 10.51 -23.24 9.25
CA ILE A 46 10.41 -22.60 10.57
C ILE A 46 9.89 -21.17 10.40
N GLU A 47 10.50 -20.43 9.48
CA GLU A 47 10.13 -19.05 9.17
C GLU A 47 8.68 -18.95 8.68
N ARG A 48 8.28 -19.86 7.79
CA ARG A 48 6.92 -19.96 7.28
C ARG A 48 5.92 -20.16 8.42
N ARG A 49 6.20 -21.09 9.34
CA ARG A 49 5.32 -21.36 10.47
C ARG A 49 5.19 -20.14 11.39
N TRP A 50 6.30 -19.43 11.62
CA TRP A 50 6.30 -18.21 12.44
C TRP A 50 5.49 -17.08 11.78
N LEU A 51 5.71 -16.84 10.47
CA LEU A 51 4.95 -15.86 9.69
C LEU A 51 3.45 -16.18 9.66
N GLN A 52 3.09 -17.45 9.47
CA GLN A 52 1.69 -17.90 9.52
C GLN A 52 1.09 -17.66 10.91
N ALA A 53 1.79 -18.00 11.99
CA ALA A 53 1.30 -17.77 13.34
C ALA A 53 1.00 -16.29 13.62
N LEU A 54 1.79 -15.37 13.05
CA LEU A 54 1.58 -13.92 13.22
C LEU A 54 0.47 -13.37 12.33
N LEU A 55 0.36 -13.83 11.08
CA LEU A 55 -0.55 -13.25 10.09
C LEU A 55 -1.90 -13.97 9.98
N GLU A 56 -1.98 -15.23 10.38
CA GLU A 56 -3.22 -16.03 10.39
C GLU A 56 -3.85 -16.09 11.79
N SER A 57 -3.20 -15.53 12.82
CA SER A 57 -3.82 -15.41 14.13
C SER A 57 -5.13 -14.62 14.03
N PRO A 58 -6.20 -15.04 14.73
CA PRO A 58 -7.43 -14.26 14.82
C PRO A 58 -7.21 -12.86 15.43
N THR A 59 -6.06 -12.64 16.08
CA THR A 59 -5.66 -11.35 16.65
C THR A 59 -4.75 -10.52 15.75
N ALA A 60 -4.34 -11.01 14.58
CA ALA A 60 -3.37 -10.35 13.71
C ALA A 60 -3.81 -8.93 13.32
N GLU A 61 -5.08 -8.76 12.93
CA GLU A 61 -5.63 -7.46 12.57
C GLU A 61 -5.72 -6.51 13.77
N ALA A 62 -6.06 -7.02 14.95
CA ALA A 62 -6.10 -6.23 16.18
C ALA A 62 -4.69 -5.79 16.61
N LEU A 63 -3.70 -6.68 16.52
CA LEU A 63 -2.29 -6.39 16.82
C LEU A 63 -1.71 -5.37 15.85
N ALA A 64 -1.93 -5.57 14.54
CA ALA A 64 -1.52 -4.62 13.52
C ALA A 64 -2.21 -3.27 13.75
N SER A 65 -3.51 -3.27 14.08
CA SER A 65 -4.25 -2.04 14.34
C SER A 65 -3.71 -1.26 15.54
N GLU A 66 -3.44 -1.94 16.66
CA GLU A 66 -2.88 -1.32 17.85
C GLU A 66 -1.48 -0.76 17.58
N ASN A 67 -0.63 -1.50 16.88
CA ASN A 67 0.72 -1.02 16.52
C ASN A 67 0.64 0.21 15.61
N LEU A 68 -0.24 0.20 14.61
CA LEU A 68 -0.43 1.34 13.70
C LEU A 68 -0.97 2.58 14.44
N ARG A 69 -1.87 2.41 15.42
CA ARG A 69 -2.38 3.53 16.24
C ARG A 69 -1.33 4.08 17.20
N ARG A 70 -0.54 3.20 17.82
CA ARG A 70 0.43 3.59 18.86
C ARG A 70 1.74 4.12 18.29
N TYR A 71 2.24 3.50 17.22
CA TYR A 71 3.58 3.76 16.68
C TYR A 71 3.56 4.26 15.24
N GLY A 72 2.42 4.24 14.54
CA GLY A 72 2.33 4.65 13.13
C GLY A 72 2.98 3.65 12.16
N ILE A 73 3.45 2.50 12.65
CA ILE A 73 4.13 1.49 11.86
C ILE A 73 3.99 0.12 12.52
N TRP A 74 3.94 -0.92 11.71
CA TRP A 74 4.08 -2.31 12.14
C TRP A 74 5.08 -3.01 11.22
N VAL A 75 6.15 -3.54 11.81
CA VAL A 75 7.26 -4.18 11.09
C VAL A 75 7.31 -5.65 11.47
N LEU A 76 7.40 -6.52 10.47
CA LEU A 76 7.64 -7.95 10.62
C LEU A 76 8.94 -8.31 9.92
N SER A 77 9.96 -8.69 10.68
CA SER A 77 11.22 -9.18 10.15
C SER A 77 11.07 -10.66 9.78
N TYR A 78 11.62 -11.06 8.63
CA TYR A 78 11.66 -12.46 8.21
C TYR A 78 12.94 -12.80 7.46
N ARG A 79 13.29 -14.09 7.35
CA ARG A 79 14.51 -14.53 6.66
C ARG A 79 14.27 -15.33 5.38
N ILE A 80 15.01 -14.97 4.32
CA ILE A 80 15.19 -15.79 3.11
C ILE A 80 16.65 -16.22 3.06
N GLY A 81 16.91 -17.51 3.25
CA GLY A 81 18.28 -18.00 3.44
C GLY A 81 18.92 -17.34 4.68
N ASN A 82 20.05 -16.66 4.48
CA ASN A 82 20.79 -15.94 5.53
C ASN A 82 20.52 -14.42 5.51
N VAL A 83 19.61 -13.93 4.68
CA VAL A 83 19.28 -12.51 4.55
C VAL A 83 18.01 -12.21 5.33
N GLU A 84 18.08 -11.18 6.16
CA GLU A 84 16.93 -10.64 6.88
C GLU A 84 16.24 -9.59 6.02
N HIS A 85 14.91 -9.67 5.97
CA HIS A 85 14.02 -8.81 5.22
C HIS A 85 12.93 -8.29 6.15
N GLU A 86 12.26 -7.23 5.74
CA GLU A 86 11.20 -6.61 6.54
C GLU A 86 9.92 -6.43 5.73
N LEU A 87 8.80 -6.86 6.30
CA LEU A 87 7.49 -6.42 5.86
C LEU A 87 7.06 -5.24 6.72
N THR A 88 6.85 -4.09 6.09
CA THR A 88 6.41 -2.88 6.76
C THR A 88 4.97 -2.55 6.38
N VAL A 89 4.13 -2.34 7.39
CA VAL A 89 2.79 -1.76 7.25
C VAL A 89 2.77 -0.40 7.94
N ARG A 90 2.25 0.62 7.26
CA ARG A 90 2.10 1.97 7.80
C ARG A 90 0.80 2.60 7.28
N PRO A 91 0.21 3.58 7.98
CA PRO A 91 -0.85 4.38 7.40
C PRO A 91 -0.35 5.01 6.10
N ALA A 92 -1.19 4.99 5.06
CA ALA A 92 -0.90 5.75 3.87
C ALA A 92 -0.91 7.23 4.29
N SER A 93 0.25 7.88 4.21
CA SER A 93 0.26 9.33 4.22
C SER A 93 -0.63 9.75 3.05
N VAL A 94 -1.68 10.52 3.34
CA VAL A 94 -2.47 11.15 2.29
C VAL A 94 -1.50 12.08 1.58
N VAL A 95 -0.84 11.58 0.54
CA VAL A 95 -0.38 12.44 -0.53
C VAL A 95 -1.68 12.90 -1.12
N THR A 96 -2.16 14.06 -0.65
CA THR A 96 -3.05 14.87 -1.44
C THR A 96 -2.28 15.05 -2.73
N VAL A 97 -2.61 14.25 -3.74
CA VAL A 97 -2.39 14.63 -5.11
C VAL A 97 -3.13 15.95 -5.20
N GLU A 98 -2.40 17.05 -5.00
CA GLU A 98 -2.83 18.34 -5.52
C GLU A 98 -3.13 18.04 -6.97
N SER A 99 -4.43 18.03 -7.27
CA SER A 99 -4.94 17.90 -8.61
C SER A 99 -4.28 19.02 -9.37
N GLY A 100 -3.18 18.69 -10.05
CA GLY A 100 -2.53 19.57 -10.98
C GLY A 100 -3.54 19.83 -12.07
N ALA A 101 -4.35 20.87 -11.88
CA ALA A 101 -4.98 21.62 -12.93
C ALA A 101 -3.87 22.31 -13.75
N GLY A 102 -3.00 21.50 -14.35
CA GLY A 102 -2.15 21.87 -15.46
C GLY A 102 -3.02 21.69 -16.71
N GLY A 103 -3.68 22.76 -17.10
CA GLY A 103 -4.42 22.80 -18.33
C GLY A 103 -3.48 22.56 -19.51
N GLU A 104 -3.82 21.59 -20.35
CA GLU A 104 -3.80 21.78 -21.79
C GLU A 104 -4.87 20.86 -22.38
N ARG A 105 -6.05 21.42 -22.64
CA ARG A 105 -7.06 20.72 -23.44
C ARG A 105 -6.54 20.70 -24.88
N VAL A 106 -6.22 19.50 -25.35
CA VAL A 106 -6.07 19.20 -26.77
C VAL A 106 -7.36 19.66 -27.47
N GLY A 107 -7.26 20.72 -28.28
CA GLY A 107 -8.39 21.30 -28.98
C GLY A 107 -9.00 20.29 -29.99
N PRO A 108 -10.33 20.26 -30.16
CA PRO A 108 -10.94 19.40 -31.15
C PRO A 108 -10.54 19.85 -32.55
N THR A 109 -10.07 18.88 -33.33
CA THR A 109 -9.98 18.96 -34.79
C THR A 109 -11.37 19.22 -35.34
N GLU A 110 -11.63 20.46 -35.80
CA GLU A 110 -12.68 20.73 -36.76
C GLU A 110 -12.11 21.50 -37.95
N ALA A 111 -12.17 20.82 -39.08
CA ALA A 111 -11.90 21.36 -40.40
C ALA A 111 -12.87 22.51 -40.71
N ARG A 112 -12.33 23.64 -41.19
CA ARG A 112 -13.07 24.52 -42.08
C ARG A 112 -12.24 24.87 -43.30
N VAL A 113 -12.79 24.41 -44.41
CA VAL A 113 -12.48 24.76 -45.80
C VAL A 113 -12.80 26.24 -46.03
N GLY A 114 -11.90 26.94 -46.73
CA GLY A 114 -12.30 27.85 -47.79
C GLY A 114 -12.01 29.34 -47.63
N ALA A 115 -11.67 29.92 -48.78
CA ALA A 115 -11.55 31.34 -49.15
C ALA A 115 -10.21 32.00 -48.83
N SER A 116 -9.24 32.00 -49.74
CA SER A 116 -9.18 32.81 -50.99
C SER A 116 -8.47 34.14 -50.76
N GLU A 117 -7.40 34.33 -51.56
CA GLU A 117 -6.97 35.60 -52.13
C GLU A 117 -6.29 36.62 -51.18
N LEU A 118 -5.29 37.40 -51.55
CA LEU A 118 -4.73 37.81 -52.85
C LEU A 118 -3.33 38.40 -52.58
N ARG A 119 -2.36 38.06 -53.45
CA ARG A 119 -1.10 38.76 -53.81
C ARG A 119 -0.33 39.60 -52.80
#